data_AF-A0A8S8Y0K0-F1
#
_entry.id   AF-A0A8S8Y0K0-F1
#
_cell.length_a   1.000
_cell.length_b   1.000
_cell.length_c   1.000
_cell.angle_alpha   90.00
_cell.angle_beta   90.00
_cell.angle_gamma   90.00
#
_symmetry.space_group_name_H-M   'P 1'
#
loop_
_entity.id
_entity.type
_entity.pdbx_description
1 polymer ?
#
loop_
_entity_poly.entity_id
_entity_poly.type
_entity_poly.pdbx_seq_one_letter_code
_entity_poly.pdbx_strand_id
1 'polypeptide(L)'
;MRQSAVLWVMLLNLVLAGCTSPNNDLYSGEDISPNKAYRNFELIDSNNTTFNSSSIEGRVTVVNFFLTNCYDACSFITVDLKSLYDEFSVELEENLTFLSITVDPWRDGPGDLIDYMNYFNTSWTYLTTDDFVDGNFSSVEQIWSDFGITVVLTESQNSTSIEGRGHTVYYDVEHTNGIVIVGKDGLQRVRWSEDNWNLDGIKSDLALILQE
;
A
#
# COMPACT_ATOMS: atom_id res chain seq x y z
N MET A 1 -16.93 55.22 28.86
CA MET A 1 -15.93 54.20 29.26
C MET A 1 -16.40 52.76 29.00
N ARG A 2 -17.61 52.34 29.42
CA ARG A 2 -18.09 50.95 29.21
C ARG A 2 -18.34 50.56 27.74
N GLN A 3 -18.85 51.47 26.90
CA GLN A 3 -19.12 51.17 25.47
C GLN A 3 -17.84 51.03 24.63
N SER A 4 -16.81 51.83 24.93
CA SER A 4 -15.51 51.75 24.26
C SER A 4 -14.81 50.42 24.52
N ALA A 5 -14.93 49.88 25.74
CA ALA A 5 -14.37 48.57 26.08
C ALA A 5 -15.03 47.41 25.29
N VAL A 6 -16.35 47.49 25.05
CA VAL A 6 -17.07 46.47 24.28
C VAL A 6 -16.67 46.48 22.80
N LEU A 7 -16.45 47.67 22.21
CA LEU A 7 -15.96 47.78 20.83
C LEU A 7 -14.55 47.20 20.66
N TRP A 8 -13.66 47.44 21.64
CA TRP A 8 -12.32 46.87 21.62
C TRP A 8 -12.32 45.34 21.78
N VAL A 9 -13.21 44.80 22.60
CA VAL A 9 -13.36 43.33 22.76
C VAL A 9 -13.93 42.68 21.49
N MET A 10 -14.86 43.33 20.77
CA MET A 10 -15.35 42.81 19.49
C MET A 10 -14.31 42.85 18.37
N LEU A 11 -13.50 43.93 18.28
CA LEU A 11 -12.40 43.98 17.30
C LEU A 11 -11.30 42.94 17.60
N LEU A 12 -11.03 42.65 18.88
CA LEU A 12 -10.03 41.66 19.27
C LEU A 12 -10.46 40.22 18.93
N ASN A 13 -11.77 39.93 18.90
CA ASN A 13 -12.29 38.62 18.47
C ASN A 13 -12.23 38.42 16.95
N LEU A 14 -12.23 39.49 16.14
CA LEU A 14 -12.08 39.37 14.69
C LEU A 14 -10.65 39.02 14.24
N VAL A 15 -9.65 39.32 15.09
CA VAL A 15 -8.23 39.00 14.81
C VAL A 15 -7.89 37.55 15.21
N LEU A 16 -8.76 36.89 15.98
CA LEU A 16 -8.67 35.46 16.34
C LEU A 16 -9.43 34.55 15.39
N ALA A 17 -10.00 35.08 14.29
CA ALA A 17 -10.31 34.26 13.11
C ALA A 17 -8.98 33.83 12.48
N GLY A 18 -8.31 32.88 13.13
CA GLY A 18 -7.09 32.27 12.65
C GLY A 18 -7.34 31.75 11.24
N CYS A 19 -6.35 31.96 10.37
CA CYS A 19 -6.31 31.36 9.05
C CYS A 19 -6.52 29.85 9.23
N THR A 20 -7.69 29.33 8.85
CA THR A 20 -7.79 27.95 8.38
C THR A 20 -6.97 27.94 7.09
N SER A 21 -5.67 27.68 7.18
CA SER A 21 -4.93 27.30 5.99
C SER A 21 -5.70 26.10 5.45
N PRO A 22 -6.23 26.15 4.22
CA PRO A 22 -6.65 24.91 3.61
C PRO A 22 -5.40 24.04 3.63
N ASN A 23 -5.50 22.85 4.22
CA ASN A 23 -4.60 21.79 3.83
C ASN A 23 -4.86 21.64 2.33
N ASN A 24 -4.01 22.26 1.50
CA ASN A 24 -4.00 22.01 0.08
C ASN A 24 -3.26 20.69 -0.08
N ASP A 25 -3.91 19.61 0.36
CA ASP A 25 -3.45 18.27 0.05
C ASP A 25 -3.38 18.20 -1.48
N LEU A 26 -2.21 17.84 -1.99
CA LEU A 26 -1.95 17.81 -3.43
C LEU A 26 -2.76 16.68 -4.07
N TYR A 27 -2.88 15.57 -3.34
CA TYR A 27 -3.58 14.37 -3.75
C TYR A 27 -4.92 14.25 -3.00
N SER A 28 -5.83 13.46 -3.56
CA SER A 28 -7.11 13.15 -2.91
C SER A 28 -6.93 12.14 -1.77
N GLY A 29 -5.89 11.30 -1.86
CA GLY A 29 -5.44 10.42 -0.79
C GLY A 29 -4.58 11.13 0.25
N GLU A 30 -3.96 10.36 1.14
CA GLU A 30 -3.05 10.91 2.16
C GLU A 30 -1.67 11.23 1.53
N ASP A 31 -1.31 12.51 1.49
CA ASP A 31 0.01 12.97 1.06
C ASP A 31 1.13 12.40 1.96
N ILE A 32 2.13 11.76 1.36
CA ILE A 32 3.33 11.30 2.07
C ILE A 32 4.37 12.43 2.08
N SER A 33 4.33 13.27 3.12
CA SER A 33 5.23 14.43 3.24
C SER A 33 6.09 14.39 4.52
N PRO A 34 7.43 14.50 4.43
CA PRO A 34 8.21 14.54 3.19
C PRO A 34 8.15 13.19 2.45
N ASN A 35 8.29 13.22 1.12
CA ASN A 35 8.30 11.99 0.31
C ASN A 35 9.38 11.03 0.81
N LYS A 36 9.04 9.74 0.90
CA LYS A 36 9.93 8.69 1.41
C LYS A 36 10.38 7.78 0.28
N ALA A 37 11.68 7.47 0.23
CA ALA A 37 12.20 6.41 -0.62
C ALA A 37 12.03 5.04 0.07
N TYR A 38 12.07 3.96 -0.70
CA TYR A 38 12.28 2.60 -0.20
C TYR A 38 13.67 2.11 -0.61
N ARG A 39 14.22 1.14 0.13
CA ARG A 39 15.50 0.51 -0.24
C ARG A 39 15.28 -0.54 -1.32
N ASN A 40 16.27 -0.70 -2.21
CA ASN A 40 16.21 -1.76 -3.20
C ASN A 40 16.10 -3.13 -2.55
N PHE A 41 15.26 -3.98 -3.12
CA PHE A 41 14.95 -5.29 -2.59
C PHE A 41 14.90 -6.35 -3.69
N GLU A 42 15.07 -7.60 -3.27
CA GLU A 42 14.89 -8.79 -4.09
C GLU A 42 13.88 -9.71 -3.41
N LEU A 43 12.93 -10.19 -4.20
CA LEU A 43 11.88 -11.12 -3.80
C LEU A 43 11.72 -12.18 -4.91
N ILE A 44 10.77 -13.10 -4.76
CA ILE A 44 10.42 -14.06 -5.81
C ILE A 44 9.00 -13.79 -6.32
N ASP A 45 8.79 -13.95 -7.61
CA ASP A 45 7.49 -13.81 -8.25
C ASP A 45 6.66 -15.11 -8.22
N SER A 46 5.44 -15.04 -8.75
CA SER A 46 4.53 -16.20 -8.88
C SER A 46 5.08 -17.32 -9.77
N ASN A 47 6.05 -17.05 -10.65
CA ASN A 47 6.74 -18.06 -11.47
C ASN A 47 8.01 -18.59 -10.79
N ASN A 48 8.24 -18.28 -9.51
CA ASN A 48 9.43 -18.64 -8.76
C ASN A 48 10.73 -18.09 -9.40
N THR A 49 10.63 -16.90 -10.00
CA THR A 49 11.75 -16.15 -10.57
C THR A 49 12.11 -14.98 -9.66
N THR A 50 13.40 -14.68 -9.52
CA THR A 50 13.86 -13.52 -8.75
C THR A 50 13.37 -12.23 -9.39
N PHE A 51 12.67 -11.42 -8.59
CA PHE A 51 12.28 -10.07 -8.91
C PHE A 51 13.21 -9.10 -8.19
N ASN A 52 13.79 -8.15 -8.93
CA ASN A 52 14.60 -7.07 -8.36
C ASN A 52 13.86 -5.73 -8.55
N SER A 53 13.75 -4.95 -7.48
CA SER A 53 13.02 -3.67 -7.48
C SER A 53 13.59 -2.62 -8.44
N SER A 54 14.82 -2.79 -8.94
CA SER A 54 15.37 -1.92 -10.00
C SER A 54 14.62 -2.05 -11.33
N SER A 55 13.90 -3.16 -11.54
CA SER A 55 13.10 -3.37 -12.76
C SER A 55 11.89 -2.41 -12.90
N ILE A 56 11.52 -1.73 -11.81
CA ILE A 56 10.40 -0.77 -11.77
C ILE A 56 10.89 0.68 -11.62
N GLU A 57 12.19 0.92 -11.57
CA GLU A 57 12.76 2.27 -11.54
C GLU A 57 12.36 3.05 -12.81
N GLY A 58 12.07 4.34 -12.65
CA GLY A 58 11.63 5.20 -13.76
C GLY A 58 10.14 5.06 -14.11
N ARG A 59 9.40 4.18 -13.44
CA ARG A 59 7.96 3.96 -13.64
C ARG A 59 7.18 4.39 -12.41
N VAL A 60 5.98 4.90 -12.63
CA VAL A 60 5.00 5.04 -11.55
C VAL A 60 4.60 3.63 -11.11
N THR A 61 4.64 3.36 -9.81
CA THR A 61 4.33 2.03 -9.27
C THR A 61 3.21 2.13 -8.26
N VAL A 62 2.12 1.39 -8.49
CA VAL A 62 1.06 1.16 -7.51
C VAL A 62 1.43 -0.09 -6.71
N VAL A 63 1.80 0.11 -5.43
CA VAL A 63 2.20 -0.98 -4.53
C VAL A 63 1.03 -1.33 -3.61
N ASN A 64 0.65 -2.59 -3.58
CA ASN A 64 -0.37 -3.14 -2.69
C ASN A 64 0.24 -4.21 -1.79
N PHE A 65 -0.13 -4.20 -0.51
CA PHE A 65 0.24 -5.25 0.46
C PHE A 65 -1.00 -6.08 0.76
N PHE A 66 -0.89 -7.40 0.59
CA PHE A 66 -2.04 -8.30 0.60
C PHE A 66 -1.66 -9.66 1.21
N LEU A 67 -2.64 -10.53 1.42
CA LEU A 67 -2.40 -11.95 1.67
C LEU A 67 -3.44 -12.79 0.93
N THR A 68 -3.09 -14.02 0.54
CA THR A 68 -3.99 -14.85 -0.27
C THR A 68 -5.23 -15.34 0.50
N ASN A 69 -5.12 -15.47 1.82
CA ASN A 69 -6.19 -15.97 2.70
C ASN A 69 -7.07 -14.87 3.33
N CYS A 70 -7.04 -13.64 2.80
CA CYS A 70 -7.92 -12.57 3.28
C CYS A 70 -9.28 -12.60 2.58
N TYR A 71 -10.34 -12.85 3.34
CA TYR A 71 -11.72 -12.96 2.84
C TYR A 71 -12.51 -11.65 2.85
N ASP A 72 -11.86 -10.51 3.13
CA ASP A 72 -12.53 -9.21 3.28
C ASP A 72 -11.85 -8.13 2.40
N ALA A 73 -11.18 -7.15 3.01
CA ALA A 73 -10.62 -5.96 2.34
C ALA A 73 -9.74 -6.27 1.13
N CYS A 74 -8.86 -7.28 1.17
CA CYS A 74 -7.96 -7.59 0.07
C CYS A 74 -8.70 -7.96 -1.23
N SER A 75 -9.85 -8.63 -1.11
CA SER A 75 -10.66 -9.02 -2.27
C SER A 75 -11.24 -7.79 -2.97
N PHE A 76 -11.76 -6.83 -2.21
CA PHE A 76 -12.29 -5.57 -2.74
C PHE A 76 -11.19 -4.73 -3.39
N ILE A 77 -10.07 -4.56 -2.71
CA ILE A 77 -8.92 -3.81 -3.24
C ILE A 77 -8.41 -4.43 -4.53
N THR A 78 -8.30 -5.77 -4.61
CA THR A 78 -7.79 -6.45 -5.82
C THR A 78 -8.70 -6.23 -7.04
N VAL A 79 -10.03 -6.25 -6.84
CA VAL A 79 -11.01 -5.97 -7.91
C VAL A 79 -10.90 -4.53 -8.41
N ASP A 80 -10.72 -3.57 -7.51
CA ASP A 80 -10.56 -2.17 -7.86
C ASP A 80 -9.22 -1.92 -8.57
N LEU A 81 -8.13 -2.55 -8.10
CA LEU A 81 -6.84 -2.50 -8.78
C LEU A 81 -6.89 -3.13 -10.16
N LYS A 82 -7.65 -4.22 -10.35
CA LYS A 82 -7.88 -4.80 -11.68
C LYS A 82 -8.60 -3.82 -12.61
N SER A 83 -9.58 -3.09 -12.10
CA SER A 83 -10.30 -2.08 -12.87
C SER A 83 -9.36 -0.94 -13.30
N LEU A 84 -8.50 -0.45 -12.40
CA LEU A 84 -7.49 0.54 -12.71
C LEU A 84 -6.45 0.02 -13.71
N TYR A 85 -5.98 -1.21 -13.51
CA TYR A 85 -5.00 -1.84 -14.39
C TYR A 85 -5.51 -1.92 -15.84
N ASP A 86 -6.77 -2.29 -16.03
CA ASP A 86 -7.39 -2.33 -17.37
C ASP A 86 -7.56 -0.93 -17.97
N GLU A 87 -8.00 0.03 -17.16
CA GLU A 87 -8.24 1.40 -17.61
C GLU A 87 -6.96 2.11 -18.05
N PHE A 88 -5.85 1.89 -17.32
CA PHE A 88 -4.54 2.47 -17.63
C PHE A 88 -3.68 1.56 -18.52
N SER A 89 -4.28 0.62 -19.25
CA SER A 89 -3.57 -0.39 -20.05
C SER A 89 -2.52 0.16 -21.02
N VAL A 90 -2.73 1.37 -21.57
CA VAL A 90 -1.75 2.04 -22.45
C VAL A 90 -0.49 2.46 -21.69
N GLU A 91 -0.61 2.85 -20.43
CA GLU A 91 0.52 3.30 -19.61
C GLU A 91 1.35 2.12 -19.07
N LEU A 92 0.79 0.91 -19.08
CA LEU A 92 1.43 -0.30 -18.55
C LEU A 92 2.65 -0.76 -19.34
N GLU A 93 2.85 -0.27 -20.57
CA GLU A 93 4.00 -0.66 -21.38
C GLU A 93 5.29 0.01 -20.88
N GLU A 94 5.22 1.30 -20.53
CA GLU A 94 6.42 2.09 -20.23
C GLU A 94 6.34 2.90 -18.93
N ASN A 95 5.16 3.38 -18.53
CA ASN A 95 5.04 4.44 -17.52
C ASN A 95 4.51 3.96 -16.16
N LEU A 96 3.71 2.89 -16.15
CA LEU A 96 2.95 2.45 -14.98
C LEU A 96 3.14 0.96 -14.72
N THR A 97 3.33 0.55 -13.47
CA THR A 97 3.28 -0.86 -13.08
C THR A 97 2.55 -1.05 -11.76
N PHE A 98 2.01 -2.25 -11.57
CA PHE A 98 1.34 -2.65 -10.34
C PHE A 98 2.17 -3.75 -9.68
N LEU A 99 2.29 -3.67 -8.37
CA LEU A 99 3.08 -4.61 -7.58
C LEU A 99 2.30 -5.01 -6.33
N SER A 100 2.00 -6.29 -6.20
CA SER A 100 1.37 -6.85 -5.00
C SER A 100 2.40 -7.65 -4.20
N ILE A 101 2.65 -7.27 -2.96
CA ILE A 101 3.63 -7.92 -2.07
C ILE A 101 2.89 -8.58 -0.92
N THR A 102 3.11 -9.87 -0.69
CA THR A 102 2.43 -10.55 0.42
C THR A 102 2.92 -10.05 1.79
N VAL A 103 2.01 -9.93 2.75
CA VAL A 103 2.30 -9.76 4.17
C VAL A 103 2.38 -11.09 4.93
N ASP A 104 2.16 -12.20 4.24
CA ASP A 104 2.10 -13.54 4.80
C ASP A 104 2.92 -14.57 3.98
N PRO A 105 4.23 -14.35 3.80
CA PRO A 105 5.10 -15.24 3.02
C PRO A 105 5.22 -16.66 3.59
N TRP A 106 4.88 -16.86 4.86
CA TRP A 106 4.83 -18.18 5.50
C TRP A 106 3.79 -19.10 4.86
N ARG A 107 2.64 -18.56 4.42
CA ARG A 107 1.58 -19.30 3.72
C ARG A 107 1.58 -19.04 2.23
N ASP A 108 1.87 -17.82 1.80
CA ASP A 108 1.76 -17.40 0.41
C ASP A 108 3.01 -17.81 -0.40
N GLY A 109 3.02 -19.02 -0.95
CA GLY A 109 4.03 -19.46 -1.91
C GLY A 109 3.71 -19.06 -3.35
N PRO A 110 4.65 -19.22 -4.29
CA PRO A 110 4.41 -18.91 -5.70
C PRO A 110 3.15 -19.59 -6.28
N GLY A 111 2.87 -20.83 -5.87
CA GLY A 111 1.64 -21.53 -6.26
C GLY A 111 0.37 -20.83 -5.76
N ASP A 112 0.35 -20.42 -4.49
CA ASP A 112 -0.78 -19.70 -3.90
C ASP A 112 -0.98 -18.32 -4.56
N LEU A 113 0.11 -17.66 -4.94
CA LEU A 113 0.07 -16.42 -5.74
C LEU A 113 -0.60 -16.64 -7.10
N ILE A 114 -0.23 -17.72 -7.82
CA ILE A 114 -0.85 -18.07 -9.11
C ILE A 114 -2.36 -18.31 -8.93
N ASP A 115 -2.76 -19.05 -7.90
CA ASP A 115 -4.17 -19.33 -7.64
C ASP A 115 -4.96 -18.05 -7.34
N TYR A 116 -4.39 -17.15 -6.54
CA TYR A 116 -4.97 -15.83 -6.26
C TYR A 116 -5.10 -14.99 -7.54
N MET A 117 -4.04 -14.92 -8.35
CA MET A 117 -4.04 -14.22 -9.64
C MET A 117 -5.11 -14.75 -10.59
N ASN A 118 -5.26 -16.07 -10.68
CA ASN A 118 -6.27 -16.72 -11.51
C ASN A 118 -7.69 -16.43 -11.01
N TYR A 119 -7.90 -16.46 -9.68
CA TYR A 119 -9.20 -16.19 -9.08
C TYR A 119 -9.71 -14.78 -9.40
N PHE A 120 -8.84 -13.77 -9.31
CA PHE A 120 -9.18 -12.37 -9.64
C PHE A 120 -8.93 -12.00 -11.12
N ASN A 121 -8.43 -12.93 -11.93
CA ASN A 121 -8.05 -12.71 -13.32
C ASN A 121 -7.07 -11.53 -13.51
N THR A 122 -6.04 -11.46 -12.67
CA THR A 122 -5.02 -10.38 -12.66
C THR A 122 -3.71 -10.86 -13.27
N SER A 123 -2.93 -9.94 -13.84
CA SER A 123 -1.68 -10.29 -14.57
C SER A 123 -0.47 -9.42 -14.23
N TRP A 124 -0.56 -8.52 -13.25
CA TRP A 124 0.61 -7.77 -12.76
C TRP A 124 1.50 -8.63 -11.85
N THR A 125 2.60 -8.06 -11.36
CA THR A 125 3.58 -8.79 -10.56
C THR A 125 3.09 -8.99 -9.13
N TYR A 126 3.07 -10.26 -8.69
CA TYR A 126 2.82 -10.67 -7.31
C TYR A 126 4.11 -11.24 -6.72
N LEU A 127 4.47 -10.82 -5.51
CA LEU A 127 5.74 -11.15 -4.87
C LEU A 127 5.56 -11.82 -3.51
N THR A 128 6.44 -12.78 -3.25
CA THR A 128 6.65 -13.44 -1.96
C THR A 128 8.14 -13.64 -1.70
N THR A 129 8.50 -14.32 -0.62
CA THR A 129 9.89 -14.72 -0.33
C THR A 129 9.93 -16.17 0.17
N ASP A 130 11.00 -16.87 -0.19
CA ASP A 130 11.40 -18.16 0.35
C ASP A 130 12.66 -18.04 1.25
N ASP A 131 13.14 -16.82 1.49
CA ASP A 131 14.32 -16.57 2.31
C ASP A 131 13.95 -16.50 3.79
N PHE A 132 14.17 -17.63 4.48
CA PHE A 132 13.93 -17.80 5.91
C PHE A 132 15.27 -17.76 6.65
N VAL A 133 15.78 -16.57 6.96
CA VAL A 133 17.01 -16.43 7.75
C VAL A 133 16.66 -16.52 9.24
N ASP A 134 17.11 -17.58 9.91
CA ASP A 134 16.92 -17.80 11.36
C ASP A 134 15.45 -17.73 11.84
N GLY A 135 14.50 -18.05 10.96
CA GLY A 135 13.07 -17.97 11.26
C GLY A 135 12.49 -16.55 11.24
N ASN A 136 13.24 -15.56 10.73
CA ASN A 136 12.79 -14.19 10.60
C ASN A 136 12.89 -13.67 9.13
N PHE A 137 11.96 -12.81 8.74
CA PHE A 137 11.83 -12.34 7.35
C PHE A 137 12.52 -11.00 7.16
N SER A 138 13.80 -10.91 7.53
CA SER A 138 14.47 -9.61 7.64
C SER A 138 14.36 -8.76 6.37
N SER A 139 14.36 -9.41 5.19
CA SER A 139 14.20 -8.75 3.89
C SER A 139 12.79 -8.21 3.66
N VAL A 140 11.73 -8.97 3.96
CA VAL A 140 10.34 -8.51 3.77
C VAL A 140 9.90 -7.54 4.88
N GLU A 141 10.35 -7.74 6.11
CA GLU A 141 10.07 -6.85 7.25
C GLU A 141 10.65 -5.47 7.01
N GLN A 142 11.84 -5.41 6.39
CA GLN A 142 12.42 -4.16 5.91
C GLN A 142 11.52 -3.49 4.86
N ILE A 143 10.95 -4.24 3.91
CA ILE A 143 10.05 -3.68 2.90
C ILE A 143 8.78 -3.15 3.58
N TRP A 144 8.15 -3.92 4.46
CA TRP A 144 6.98 -3.48 5.22
C TRP A 144 7.30 -2.20 6.00
N SER A 145 8.45 -2.12 6.66
CA SER A 145 8.90 -0.93 7.40
C SER A 145 9.12 0.28 6.48
N ASP A 146 9.78 0.10 5.33
CA ASP A 146 10.04 1.18 4.36
C ASP A 146 8.74 1.75 3.77
N PHE A 147 7.73 0.89 3.59
CA PHE A 147 6.39 1.26 3.15
C PHE A 147 5.44 1.54 4.32
N GLY A 148 5.90 1.59 5.58
CA GLY A 148 5.07 1.88 6.75
C GLY A 148 3.83 0.98 6.88
N ILE A 149 3.99 -0.31 6.56
CA ILE A 149 2.99 -1.37 6.70
C ILE A 149 3.23 -2.05 8.03
N THR A 150 2.22 -2.06 8.88
CA THR A 150 2.26 -2.82 10.13
C THR A 150 1.67 -4.20 9.87
N VAL A 151 2.35 -5.25 10.35
CA VAL A 151 1.89 -6.64 10.29
C VAL A 151 1.90 -7.20 11.72
N VAL A 152 0.76 -7.71 12.16
CA VAL A 152 0.60 -8.30 13.50
C VAL A 152 0.08 -9.72 13.33
N LEU A 153 0.83 -10.69 13.88
CA LEU A 153 0.42 -12.09 13.94
C LEU A 153 -0.24 -12.35 15.29
N THR A 154 -1.42 -12.96 15.29
CA THR A 154 -2.14 -13.35 16.50
C THR A 154 -2.46 -14.85 16.48
N GLU A 155 -2.37 -15.52 17.62
CA GLU A 155 -2.68 -16.96 17.70
C GLU A 155 -4.18 -17.22 17.47
N SER A 156 -4.49 -18.13 16.53
CA SER A 156 -5.87 -18.48 16.20
C SER A 156 -6.42 -19.51 17.18
N GLN A 157 -7.59 -19.23 17.73
CA GLN A 157 -8.23 -20.02 18.81
C GLN A 157 -8.74 -21.41 18.37
N ASN A 158 -8.72 -21.76 17.07
CA ASN A 158 -9.35 -22.98 16.50
C ASN A 158 -8.37 -23.97 15.84
N SER A 159 -7.09 -23.91 16.22
CA SER A 159 -5.99 -24.70 15.63
C SER A 159 -6.09 -26.24 15.83
N THR A 160 -6.50 -26.99 14.78
CA THR A 160 -6.26 -28.45 14.67
C THR A 160 -5.18 -28.73 13.61
N SER A 161 -3.92 -28.67 14.03
CA SER A 161 -2.70 -29.21 13.38
C SER A 161 -2.62 -29.25 11.84
N ILE A 162 -2.25 -28.13 11.19
CA ILE A 162 -1.42 -28.04 9.97
C ILE A 162 -0.62 -26.71 10.03
N GLU A 163 0.69 -26.79 9.81
CA GLU A 163 1.70 -25.73 9.98
C GLU A 163 1.92 -24.89 8.71
N GLY A 164 2.28 -23.61 8.85
CA GLY A 164 2.81 -22.77 7.76
C GLY A 164 4.33 -22.90 7.67
N ARG A 165 4.96 -22.48 6.55
CA ARG A 165 6.42 -22.56 6.40
C ARG A 165 7.10 -21.72 7.48
N GLY A 166 7.60 -22.36 8.54
CA GLY A 166 8.25 -21.69 9.68
C GLY A 166 7.36 -21.38 10.89
N HIS A 167 6.07 -21.75 10.91
CA HIS A 167 5.18 -21.53 12.06
C HIS A 167 4.37 -22.78 12.44
N THR A 168 4.50 -23.22 13.70
CA THR A 168 3.91 -24.47 14.25
C THR A 168 2.49 -24.30 14.82
N VAL A 169 1.90 -23.10 14.76
CA VAL A 169 0.58 -22.75 15.33
C VAL A 169 -0.22 -22.00 14.26
N TYR A 170 -1.55 -22.19 14.19
CA TYR A 170 -2.40 -21.34 13.33
C TYR A 170 -2.42 -19.91 13.85
N TYR A 171 -2.33 -18.95 12.94
CA TYR A 171 -2.37 -17.53 13.24
C TYR A 171 -3.25 -16.76 12.28
N ASP A 172 -3.77 -15.64 12.77
CA ASP A 172 -4.43 -14.60 11.99
C ASP A 172 -3.42 -13.47 11.74
N VAL A 173 -3.54 -12.81 10.59
CA VAL A 173 -2.67 -11.71 10.16
C VAL A 173 -3.52 -10.45 10.10
N GLU A 174 -3.23 -9.49 10.96
CA GLU A 174 -3.75 -8.13 10.86
C GLU A 174 -2.69 -7.25 10.19
N HIS A 175 -3.06 -6.48 9.17
CA HIS A 175 -2.12 -5.57 8.53
C HIS A 175 -2.75 -4.27 8.05
N THR A 176 -1.90 -3.29 7.74
CA THR A 176 -2.31 -2.06 7.07
C THR A 176 -2.78 -2.38 5.65
N ASN A 177 -4.08 -2.22 5.38
CA ASN A 177 -4.70 -2.40 4.08
C ASN A 177 -4.58 -1.14 3.21
N GLY A 178 -4.46 -1.33 1.90
CA GLY A 178 -4.51 -0.25 0.92
C GLY A 178 -3.37 -0.29 -0.10
N ILE A 179 -3.03 0.88 -0.65
CA ILE A 179 -1.95 1.06 -1.62
C ILE A 179 -1.07 2.27 -1.31
N VAL A 180 0.15 2.21 -1.84
CA VAL A 180 1.06 3.35 -1.92
C VAL A 180 1.40 3.57 -3.40
N ILE A 181 1.24 4.80 -3.88
CA ILE A 181 1.67 5.17 -5.24
C ILE A 181 3.05 5.81 -5.15
N VAL A 182 4.00 5.22 -5.87
CA VAL A 182 5.39 5.66 -5.99
C VAL A 182 5.57 6.38 -7.32
N GLY A 183 6.19 7.55 -7.31
CA GLY A 183 6.53 8.29 -8.53
C GLY A 183 7.70 7.66 -9.30
N LYS A 184 7.94 8.14 -10.53
CA LYS A 184 9.04 7.68 -11.40
C LYS A 184 10.44 7.85 -10.78
N ASP A 185 10.56 8.77 -9.83
CA ASP A 185 11.78 9.03 -9.06
C ASP A 185 12.02 8.07 -7.89
N GLY A 186 11.13 7.08 -7.70
CA GLY A 186 11.22 6.10 -6.62
C GLY A 186 10.76 6.62 -5.26
N LEU A 187 10.20 7.82 -5.19
CA LEU A 187 9.70 8.40 -3.95
C LEU A 187 8.17 8.19 -3.82
N GLN A 188 7.74 7.72 -2.66
CA GLN A 188 6.33 7.52 -2.30
C GLN A 188 5.60 8.87 -2.26
N ARG A 189 4.46 8.96 -2.96
CA ARG A 189 3.67 10.20 -3.14
C ARG A 189 2.42 10.23 -2.27
N VAL A 190 1.57 9.23 -2.44
CA VAL A 190 0.24 9.19 -1.82
C VAL A 190 -0.06 7.79 -1.29
N ARG A 191 -0.72 7.76 -0.15
CA ARG A 191 -1.26 6.55 0.47
C ARG A 191 -2.78 6.56 0.39
N TRP A 192 -3.32 5.41 0.02
CA TRP A 192 -4.74 5.10 0.17
C TRP A 192 -4.85 3.91 1.09
N SER A 193 -5.69 4.03 2.10
CA SER A 193 -6.02 3.00 3.07
C SER A 193 -7.44 2.51 2.85
N GLU A 194 -7.83 1.43 3.53
CA GLU A 194 -9.22 0.97 3.53
C GLU A 194 -10.20 2.06 4.03
N ASP A 195 -9.81 2.83 5.06
CA ASP A 195 -10.67 3.84 5.70
C ASP A 195 -11.01 5.04 4.80
N ASN A 196 -10.13 5.37 3.86
CA ASN A 196 -10.31 6.48 2.92
C ASN A 196 -10.42 6.02 1.47
N TRP A 197 -10.66 4.73 1.21
CA TRP A 197 -10.65 4.17 -0.13
C TRP A 197 -11.67 4.84 -1.06
N ASN A 198 -11.19 5.40 -2.18
CA ASN A 198 -12.03 6.02 -3.20
C ASN A 198 -11.43 5.81 -4.59
N LEU A 199 -12.09 4.99 -5.42
CA LEU A 199 -11.56 4.60 -6.72
C LEU A 199 -11.33 5.79 -7.68
N ASP A 200 -12.26 6.74 -7.72
CA ASP A 200 -12.15 7.94 -8.58
C ASP A 200 -11.01 8.85 -8.11
N GLY A 201 -10.81 8.97 -6.79
CA GLY A 201 -9.70 9.70 -6.19
C GLY A 201 -8.36 9.03 -6.50
N ILE A 202 -8.25 7.71 -6.33
CA ILE A 202 -7.05 6.94 -6.68
C ILE A 202 -6.70 7.14 -8.15
N LYS A 203 -7.70 7.07 -9.03
CA LYS A 203 -7.53 7.31 -10.47
C LYS A 203 -7.03 8.73 -10.76
N SER A 204 -7.61 9.73 -10.11
CA SER A 204 -7.20 11.13 -10.27
C SER A 204 -5.74 11.33 -9.84
N ASP A 205 -5.37 10.79 -8.69
CA ASP A 205 -4.00 10.91 -8.15
C ASP A 205 -3.00 10.16 -9.03
N LEU A 206 -3.34 8.96 -9.48
CA LEU A 206 -2.51 8.17 -10.39
C LEU A 206 -2.27 8.93 -11.71
N ALA A 207 -3.32 9.52 -12.29
CA ALA A 207 -3.21 10.31 -13.50
C ALA A 207 -2.36 11.58 -13.31
N LEU A 208 -2.41 12.19 -12.12
CA LEU A 208 -1.57 13.32 -11.77
C LEU A 208 -0.09 12.92 -11.68
N ILE A 209 0.21 11.84 -10.96
CA ILE A 209 1.59 11.35 -10.75
C ILE A 209 2.21 10.86 -12.06
N LEU A 210 1.42 10.31 -13.00
CA LEU A 210 1.91 9.91 -14.33
C LEU A 210 2.41 11.10 -15.17
N GLN A 211 1.91 12.32 -14.91
CA GLN A 211 2.27 13.54 -15.61
C GLN A 211 3.50 14.25 -15.01
N GLU A 212 3.96 13.84 -13.83
CA GLU A 212 5.23 14.29 -13.22
C GLU A 212 6.44 13.75 -14.01
#